data_AF-A0A938GVG7-F1
#
_entry.id   AF-A0A938GVG7-F1
#
_cell.length_a   1.000
_cell.length_b   1.000
_cell.length_c   1.000
_cell.angle_alpha   90.00
_cell.angle_beta   90.00
_cell.angle_gamma   90.00
#
_symmetry.space_group_name_H-M   'P 1'
#
loop_
_entity.id
_entity.type
_entity.pdbx_description
1 polymer ?
#
loop_
_entity_poly.entity_id
_entity_poly.type
_entity_poly.pdbx_seq_one_letter_code
_entity_poly.pdbx_strand_id
1 'polypeptide(L)'
;MTNFPCRLPALALALACALLPIPPALQAWDYEGHRIVNQLALASLPADFPRFVREPAMAERIAFLSGEPDRWRNVPDLPLKQSGGSWTDHFCDMEYIPEAGLDWATVPSFRYDFIVQFAAGRAANAGNFKPIDPARNLDHTREWPGFAPWAITEYFGRLRSGFSYLKVFEELGTPEEVANAQANIVAVMGMMGHYVGDCAQPLHTTKHHNGWVGENPKGYTTWTGFHSWIDGGLAAKAGLRYADVAARATPAEAISLAPRADTRDPMFVAVVDYLAAQHRQVEPLYALEQAGKLGNGDQPVSAEGRAFVEARLLDGGRMLANIWLTAQRSAVPDNYLRAALIKRQAAAAASPAAARP
;
A
#
# COMPACT_ATOMS: atom_id res chain seq x y z
N MET A 1 -69.39 -35.60 35.57
CA MET A 1 -69.15 -34.68 34.43
C MET A 1 -68.84 -33.30 35.01
N THR A 2 -67.86 -32.59 34.43
CA THR A 2 -67.21 -31.30 34.82
C THR A 2 -66.11 -31.45 35.91
N ASN A 3 -64.80 -31.37 35.60
CA ASN A 3 -63.89 -30.23 35.25
C ASN A 3 -63.73 -29.26 36.44
N PHE A 4 -62.56 -28.99 37.05
CA PHE A 4 -61.22 -28.48 36.65
C PHE A 4 -60.33 -28.42 37.95
N PRO A 5 -59.09 -27.87 38.02
CA PRO A 5 -57.89 -27.94 37.17
C PRO A 5 -56.60 -28.25 37.99
N CYS A 6 -55.51 -28.66 37.34
CA CYS A 6 -54.16 -28.35 37.82
C CYS A 6 -53.30 -28.00 36.59
N ARG A 7 -53.01 -26.71 36.39
CA ARG A 7 -52.09 -26.23 35.35
C ARG A 7 -50.94 -25.50 36.04
N LEU A 8 -49.75 -26.07 35.93
CA LEU A 8 -48.49 -25.39 36.20
C LEU A 8 -48.22 -24.36 35.08
N PRO A 9 -47.71 -23.16 35.39
CA PRO A 9 -47.35 -22.19 34.35
C PRO A 9 -46.01 -22.56 33.73
N ALA A 10 -46.00 -22.82 32.42
CA ALA A 10 -44.78 -22.84 31.62
C ALA A 10 -44.41 -21.38 31.30
N LEU A 11 -43.35 -20.86 31.93
CA LEU A 11 -42.72 -19.61 31.49
C LEU A 11 -41.95 -19.90 30.19
N ALA A 12 -42.47 -19.43 29.06
CA ALA A 12 -41.74 -19.34 27.82
C ALA A 12 -40.79 -18.15 27.87
N LEU A 13 -39.48 -18.40 27.98
CA LEU A 13 -38.45 -17.37 27.83
C LEU A 13 -38.17 -17.21 26.33
N ALA A 14 -38.91 -16.31 25.68
CA ALA A 14 -38.62 -15.91 24.30
C ALA A 14 -37.40 -14.98 24.30
N LEU A 15 -36.23 -15.52 23.99
CA LEU A 15 -35.00 -14.76 23.78
C LEU A 15 -35.11 -14.06 22.41
N ALA A 16 -35.64 -12.83 22.39
CA ALA A 16 -35.60 -11.98 21.22
C ALA A 16 -34.17 -11.46 21.02
N CYS A 17 -33.36 -12.17 20.24
CA CYS A 17 -32.11 -11.65 19.71
C CYS A 17 -32.43 -10.48 18.77
N ALA A 18 -32.35 -9.26 19.28
CA ALA A 18 -32.30 -8.07 18.45
C ALA A 18 -31.01 -8.13 17.61
N LEU A 19 -31.14 -8.53 16.34
CA LEU A 19 -30.12 -8.35 15.32
C LEU A 19 -29.97 -6.83 15.11
N LEU A 20 -29.02 -6.23 15.82
CA LEU A 20 -28.54 -4.90 15.50
C LEU A 20 -27.90 -4.96 14.11
N PRO A 21 -28.31 -4.11 13.14
CA PRO A 21 -27.61 -4.02 11.87
C PRO A 21 -26.19 -3.53 12.14
N ILE A 22 -25.21 -4.38 11.82
CA ILE A 22 -23.80 -3.99 11.77
C ILE A 22 -23.71 -2.96 10.63
N PRO A 23 -23.28 -1.71 10.87
CA PRO A 23 -23.11 -0.76 9.79
C PRO A 23 -22.10 -1.33 8.78
N PRO A 24 -22.36 -1.24 7.46
CA PRO A 24 -21.38 -1.65 6.47
C PRO A 24 -20.10 -0.84 6.71
N ALA A 25 -18.98 -1.55 6.92
CA ALA A 25 -17.68 -0.92 7.05
C ALA A 25 -17.39 -0.06 5.81
N LEU A 26 -16.85 1.12 6.04
CA LEU A 26 -16.54 2.14 5.04
C LEU A 26 -15.30 1.68 4.26
N GLN A 27 -15.47 0.95 3.15
CA GLN A 27 -14.40 0.17 2.51
C GLN A 27 -14.05 0.51 1.06
N ALA A 28 -13.25 1.54 0.81
CA ALA A 28 -12.99 2.02 -0.55
C ALA A 28 -11.52 2.07 -0.98
N TRP A 29 -10.66 2.58 -0.12
CA TRP A 29 -9.18 2.61 -0.16
C TRP A 29 -8.55 2.10 1.12
N ASP A 30 -9.26 2.07 2.24
CA ASP A 30 -9.87 0.80 2.62
C ASP A 30 -9.02 -0.47 2.40
N TYR A 31 -9.01 -1.42 3.35
CA TYR A 31 -8.69 -2.81 3.03
C TYR A 31 -9.22 -3.31 1.67
N GLU A 32 -10.45 -3.00 1.26
CA GLU A 32 -10.97 -3.44 -0.04
C GLU A 32 -10.32 -2.73 -1.24
N GLY A 33 -9.99 -1.44 -1.15
CA GLY A 33 -9.29 -0.73 -2.22
C GLY A 33 -7.87 -1.25 -2.42
N HIS A 34 -7.15 -1.49 -1.32
CA HIS A 34 -5.83 -2.12 -1.37
C HIS A 34 -5.88 -3.52 -2.00
N ARG A 35 -6.92 -4.31 -1.69
CA ARG A 35 -7.16 -5.60 -2.34
C ARG A 35 -7.38 -5.45 -3.84
N ILE A 36 -8.23 -4.51 -4.26
CA ILE A 36 -8.50 -4.25 -5.68
C ILE A 36 -7.20 -3.88 -6.42
N VAL A 37 -6.38 -2.99 -5.86
CA VAL A 37 -5.07 -2.62 -6.46
C VAL A 37 -4.17 -3.85 -6.64
N ASN A 38 -4.07 -4.71 -5.64
CA ASN A 38 -3.28 -5.95 -5.71
C ASN A 38 -3.84 -6.95 -6.74
N GLN A 39 -5.17 -7.10 -6.81
CA GLN A 39 -5.84 -7.98 -7.76
C GLN A 39 -5.69 -7.48 -9.20
N LEU A 40 -5.81 -6.17 -9.43
CA LEU A 40 -5.52 -5.54 -10.71
C LEU A 40 -4.07 -5.77 -11.11
N ALA A 41 -3.13 -5.61 -10.18
CA ALA A 41 -1.72 -5.85 -10.46
C ALA A 41 -1.44 -7.31 -10.84
N LEU A 42 -2.06 -8.27 -10.15
CA LEU A 42 -1.98 -9.71 -10.49
C LEU A 42 -2.53 -10.00 -11.88
N ALA A 43 -3.66 -9.39 -12.24
CA ALA A 43 -4.29 -9.54 -13.56
C ALA A 43 -3.43 -8.97 -14.70
N SER A 44 -2.60 -7.98 -14.40
CA SER A 44 -1.68 -7.33 -15.35
C SER A 44 -0.39 -8.11 -15.63
N LEU A 45 -0.05 -9.13 -14.84
CA LEU A 45 1.22 -9.84 -14.98
C LEU A 45 1.27 -10.72 -16.25
N PRO A 46 2.40 -10.76 -16.98
CA PRO A 46 2.55 -11.55 -18.19
C PRO A 46 2.67 -13.05 -17.89
N ALA A 47 2.30 -13.91 -18.85
CA ALA A 47 2.20 -15.37 -18.63
C ALA A 47 3.49 -16.04 -18.14
N ASP A 48 4.66 -15.47 -18.45
CA ASP A 48 5.99 -15.92 -18.03
C ASP A 48 6.38 -15.50 -16.60
N PHE A 49 5.57 -14.68 -15.92
CA PHE A 49 5.76 -14.40 -14.50
C PHE A 49 5.60 -15.68 -13.66
N PRO A 50 6.39 -15.89 -12.59
CA PRO A 50 6.40 -17.14 -11.83
C PRO A 50 5.01 -17.66 -11.45
N ARG A 51 4.74 -18.92 -11.82
CA ARG A 51 3.39 -19.52 -11.75
C ARG A 51 2.82 -19.55 -10.33
N PHE A 52 3.66 -19.76 -9.32
CA PHE A 52 3.22 -19.87 -7.92
C PHE A 52 2.42 -18.65 -7.45
N VAL A 53 2.71 -17.46 -7.99
CA VAL A 53 2.01 -16.21 -7.65
C VAL A 53 0.54 -16.24 -8.08
N ARG A 54 0.19 -16.99 -9.13
CA ARG A 54 -1.18 -17.14 -9.63
C ARG A 54 -1.94 -18.28 -8.98
N GLU A 55 -1.29 -19.08 -8.14
CA GLU A 55 -2.00 -20.11 -7.39
C GLU A 55 -3.05 -19.44 -6.50
N PRO A 56 -4.30 -19.94 -6.45
CA PRO A 56 -5.39 -19.25 -5.75
C PRO A 56 -5.05 -18.86 -4.30
N ALA A 57 -4.35 -19.73 -3.57
CA ALA A 57 -3.91 -19.46 -2.20
C ALA A 57 -2.88 -18.32 -2.12
N MET A 58 -1.95 -18.22 -3.07
CA MET A 58 -0.93 -17.17 -3.09
C MET A 58 -1.51 -15.84 -3.56
N ALA A 59 -2.37 -15.86 -4.59
CA ALA A 59 -3.08 -14.67 -5.06
C ALA A 59 -3.96 -14.07 -3.95
N GLU A 60 -4.69 -14.91 -3.21
CA GLU A 60 -5.44 -14.45 -2.04
C GLU A 60 -4.52 -13.95 -0.93
N ARG A 61 -3.40 -14.63 -0.67
CA ARG A 61 -2.45 -14.17 0.36
C ARG A 61 -1.87 -12.79 0.03
N ILE A 62 -1.55 -12.51 -1.23
CA ILE A 62 -1.11 -11.19 -1.69
C ILE A 62 -2.19 -10.14 -1.42
N ALA A 63 -3.44 -10.42 -1.82
CA ALA A 63 -4.56 -9.50 -1.55
C ALA A 63 -4.78 -9.29 -0.04
N PHE A 64 -4.70 -10.34 0.79
CA PHE A 64 -4.86 -10.25 2.24
C PHE A 64 -3.79 -9.38 2.91
N LEU A 65 -2.54 -9.51 2.44
CA LEU A 65 -1.39 -8.79 2.97
C LEU A 65 -1.38 -7.30 2.61
N SER A 66 -2.20 -6.90 1.64
CA SER A 66 -2.38 -5.49 1.29
C SER A 66 -3.00 -4.66 2.42
N GLY A 67 -3.59 -5.28 3.45
CA GLY A 67 -4.05 -4.59 4.67
C GLY A 67 -3.05 -4.62 5.82
N GLU A 68 -1.88 -5.22 5.66
CA GLU A 68 -0.96 -5.46 6.77
C GLU A 68 -0.37 -4.16 7.35
N PRO A 69 0.10 -3.19 6.55
CA PRO A 69 0.61 -1.93 7.10
C PRO A 69 -0.42 -1.16 7.94
N ASP A 70 -1.67 -1.14 7.51
CA ASP A 70 -2.78 -0.56 8.28
C ASP A 70 -3.02 -1.24 9.62
N ARG A 71 -2.75 -2.55 9.72
CA ARG A 71 -2.84 -3.25 11.01
C ARG A 71 -1.74 -2.77 11.96
N TRP A 72 -0.56 -2.41 11.45
CA TRP A 72 0.54 -1.90 12.27
C TRP A 72 0.19 -0.54 12.89
N ARG A 73 -0.67 0.28 12.25
CA ARG A 73 -1.17 1.56 12.82
C ARG A 73 -2.00 1.38 14.08
N ASN A 74 -2.68 0.25 14.21
CA ASN A 74 -3.58 -0.04 15.32
C ASN A 74 -2.84 -0.47 16.60
N VAL A 75 -1.53 -0.66 16.53
CA VAL A 75 -0.69 -0.98 17.67
C VAL A 75 -0.37 0.32 18.43
N PRO A 76 -0.58 0.38 19.76
CA PRO A 76 -0.42 1.62 20.52
C PRO A 76 1.05 2.04 20.73
N ASP A 77 2.00 1.13 20.53
CA ASP A 77 3.44 1.33 20.76
C ASP A 77 4.00 2.49 19.93
N LEU A 78 4.46 3.54 20.63
CA LEU A 78 5.03 4.74 20.01
C LEU A 78 6.21 4.43 19.06
N PRO A 79 7.15 3.52 19.37
CA PRO A 79 8.22 3.19 18.44
C PRO A 79 7.71 2.58 17.13
N LEU A 80 6.64 1.77 17.20
CA LEU A 80 6.03 1.22 16.00
C LEU A 80 5.30 2.32 15.23
N LYS A 81 4.50 3.17 15.89
CA LYS A 81 3.85 4.32 15.25
C LYS A 81 4.84 5.27 14.57
N GLN A 82 5.99 5.50 15.20
CA GLN A 82 7.07 6.32 14.65
C GLN A 82 7.78 5.63 13.48
N SER A 83 7.84 4.30 13.48
CA SER A 83 8.49 3.54 12.40
C SER A 83 7.78 3.79 11.07
N GLY A 84 8.58 3.92 10.01
CA GLY A 84 8.09 4.25 8.68
C GLY A 84 6.92 3.38 8.25
N GLY A 85 7.07 2.06 8.39
CA GLY A 85 6.07 1.11 7.90
C GLY A 85 4.69 1.25 8.57
N SER A 86 4.62 1.75 9.80
CA SER A 86 3.36 1.95 10.50
C SER A 86 2.68 3.25 10.06
N TRP A 87 3.38 4.37 9.92
CA TRP A 87 2.69 5.65 9.68
C TRP A 87 3.24 6.40 8.47
N THR A 88 4.48 6.87 8.55
CA THR A 88 5.00 7.82 7.56
C THR A 88 5.23 7.22 6.18
N ASP A 89 5.23 5.89 6.00
CA ASP A 89 5.37 5.26 4.68
C ASP A 89 4.04 5.21 3.88
N HIS A 90 2.91 5.58 4.50
CA HIS A 90 1.58 5.57 3.86
C HIS A 90 1.31 6.76 2.96
N PHE A 91 2.11 7.82 3.05
CA PHE A 91 1.84 9.06 2.34
C PHE A 91 3.14 9.80 1.98
N CYS A 92 2.97 10.84 1.19
CA CYS A 92 3.98 11.87 1.02
C CYS A 92 3.30 13.21 0.68
N ASP A 93 3.21 14.12 1.65
CA ASP A 93 2.68 15.47 1.49
C ASP A 93 3.62 16.28 0.60
N MET A 94 3.34 16.28 -0.71
CA MET A 94 4.33 16.70 -1.69
C MET A 94 4.69 18.17 -1.62
N GLU A 95 3.81 19.01 -1.09
CA GLU A 95 4.02 20.44 -0.91
C GLU A 95 5.05 20.76 0.17
N TYR A 96 5.26 19.87 1.14
CA TYR A 96 6.23 20.13 2.22
C TYR A 96 7.68 20.09 1.75
N ILE A 97 7.99 19.40 0.65
CA ILE A 97 9.35 19.34 0.10
C ILE A 97 9.83 20.72 -0.38
N PRO A 98 9.13 21.43 -1.29
CA PRO A 98 9.50 22.80 -1.65
C PRO A 98 9.38 23.79 -0.49
N GLU A 99 8.45 23.59 0.45
CA GLU A 99 8.37 24.43 1.66
C GLU A 99 9.59 24.29 2.58
N ALA A 100 10.26 23.14 2.56
CA ALA A 100 11.56 22.93 3.21
C ALA A 100 12.74 23.46 2.39
N GLY A 101 12.50 24.04 1.21
CA GLY A 101 13.55 24.54 0.31
C GLY A 101 14.24 23.44 -0.52
N LEU A 102 13.59 22.28 -0.70
CA LEU A 102 14.08 21.18 -1.54
C LEU A 102 13.31 21.10 -2.86
N ASP A 103 13.87 20.44 -3.86
CA ASP A 103 13.22 20.25 -5.17
C ASP A 103 13.03 18.75 -5.46
N TRP A 104 11.81 18.36 -5.79
CA TRP A 104 11.45 17.00 -6.25
C TRP A 104 12.32 16.49 -7.40
N ALA A 105 12.81 17.38 -8.26
CA ALA A 105 13.71 17.03 -9.34
C ALA A 105 15.13 16.66 -8.87
N THR A 106 15.48 16.93 -7.61
CA THR A 106 16.85 16.73 -7.09
C THR A 106 16.93 16.01 -5.74
N VAL A 107 15.81 15.80 -5.04
CA VAL A 107 15.81 15.05 -3.77
C VAL A 107 16.49 13.67 -3.91
N PRO A 108 17.28 13.26 -2.91
CA PRO A 108 18.07 12.03 -2.99
C PRO A 108 17.18 10.79 -2.88
N SER A 109 17.58 9.74 -3.59
CA SER A 109 16.88 8.44 -3.56
C SER A 109 17.09 7.67 -2.25
N PHE A 110 18.08 8.05 -1.44
CA PHE A 110 18.34 7.41 -0.16
C PHE A 110 17.56 8.10 0.96
N ARG A 111 16.77 7.30 1.68
CA ARG A 111 15.85 7.78 2.72
C ARG A 111 16.56 8.60 3.80
N TYR A 112 17.71 8.14 4.28
CA TYR A 112 18.43 8.84 5.36
C TYR A 112 19.06 10.15 4.89
N ASP A 113 19.58 10.20 3.67
CA ASP A 113 20.09 11.44 3.08
C ASP A 113 18.95 12.46 2.95
N PHE A 114 17.77 12.01 2.51
CA PHE A 114 16.57 12.83 2.44
C PHE A 114 16.14 13.33 3.83
N ILE A 115 16.07 12.46 4.84
CA ILE A 115 15.69 12.82 6.21
C ILE A 115 16.59 13.95 6.75
N VAL A 116 17.90 13.83 6.56
CA VAL A 116 18.86 14.86 7.00
C VAL A 116 18.64 16.17 6.26
N GLN A 117 18.50 16.13 4.92
CA GLN A 117 18.25 17.33 4.11
C GLN A 117 16.92 18.00 4.45
N PHE A 118 15.85 17.22 4.61
CA PHE A 118 14.52 17.72 4.94
C PHE A 118 14.48 18.34 6.32
N ALA A 119 15.07 17.70 7.34
CA ALA A 119 15.13 18.25 8.68
C ALA A 119 15.88 19.59 8.72
N ALA A 120 17.02 19.69 8.02
CA ALA A 120 17.77 20.93 7.90
C ALA A 120 16.97 22.02 7.15
N GLY A 121 16.35 21.66 6.03
CA GLY A 121 15.52 22.55 5.22
C GLY A 121 14.30 23.07 5.97
N ARG A 122 13.59 22.18 6.67
CA ARG A 122 12.45 22.53 7.53
C ARG A 122 12.85 23.48 8.66
N ALA A 123 14.01 23.25 9.30
CA ALA A 123 14.51 24.15 10.33
C ALA A 123 14.88 25.54 9.77
N ALA A 124 15.53 25.59 8.60
CA ALA A 124 15.88 26.85 7.93
C ALA A 124 14.66 27.62 7.44
N ASN A 125 13.58 26.93 7.09
CA ASN A 125 12.33 27.49 6.55
C ASN A 125 11.16 27.34 7.53
N ALA A 126 11.41 27.41 8.85
CA ALA A 126 10.42 27.13 9.88
C ALA A 126 9.11 27.95 9.76
N GLY A 127 9.18 29.15 9.19
CA GLY A 127 8.00 30.02 8.95
C GLY A 127 6.98 29.45 7.96
N ASN A 128 7.35 28.46 7.14
CA ASN A 128 6.45 27.81 6.19
C ASN A 128 5.61 26.70 6.86
N PHE A 129 5.99 26.25 8.06
CA PHE A 129 5.38 25.10 8.73
C PHE A 129 4.52 25.52 9.90
N LYS A 130 3.36 24.87 10.06
CA LYS A 130 2.54 25.06 11.26
C LYS A 130 3.30 24.56 12.49
N PRO A 131 3.21 25.25 13.63
CA PRO A 131 3.72 24.74 14.90
C PRO A 131 3.12 23.36 15.22
N ILE A 132 3.97 22.43 15.64
CA ILE A 132 3.53 21.12 16.11
C ILE A 132 3.14 21.24 17.58
N ASP A 133 1.93 20.79 17.92
CA ASP A 133 1.50 20.62 19.30
C ASP A 133 2.16 19.35 19.87
N PRO A 134 3.09 19.46 20.84
CA PRO A 134 3.78 18.31 21.41
C PRO A 134 2.83 17.32 22.10
N ALA A 135 1.71 17.79 22.64
CA ALA A 135 0.72 16.94 23.29
C ALA A 135 -0.02 16.03 22.29
N ARG A 136 0.01 16.37 21.00
CA ARG A 136 -0.61 15.63 19.89
C ARG A 136 0.42 14.96 18.97
N ASN A 137 1.68 14.88 19.41
CA ASN A 137 2.80 14.36 18.62
C ASN A 137 3.74 13.47 19.44
N LEU A 138 3.20 12.63 20.32
CA LEU A 138 4.01 11.75 21.18
C LEU A 138 4.84 10.72 20.39
N ASP A 139 4.47 10.43 19.15
CA ASP A 139 5.19 9.54 18.23
C ASP A 139 6.15 10.28 17.30
N HIS A 140 6.23 11.62 17.35
CA HIS A 140 7.17 12.42 16.55
C HIS A 140 7.07 12.17 15.03
N THR A 141 5.84 11.91 14.55
CA THR A 141 5.57 11.67 13.13
C THR A 141 5.23 12.95 12.37
N ARG A 142 4.69 13.98 13.02
CA ARG A 142 4.24 15.23 12.38
C ARG A 142 5.37 16.12 11.85
N GLU A 143 6.61 15.81 12.20
CA GLU A 143 7.81 16.47 11.71
C GLU A 143 8.10 16.16 10.25
N TRP A 144 7.56 15.06 9.74
CA TRP A 144 7.97 14.46 8.47
C TRP A 144 6.89 14.60 7.41
N PRO A 145 7.27 14.72 6.13
CA PRO A 145 6.32 14.87 5.03
C PRO A 145 5.74 13.53 4.59
N GLY A 146 6.15 12.41 5.22
CA GLY A 146 5.92 11.07 4.71
C GLY A 146 7.07 10.59 3.81
N PHE A 147 7.16 9.27 3.64
CA PHE A 147 8.29 8.59 3.02
C PHE A 147 7.85 7.52 2.00
N ALA A 148 6.60 7.56 1.53
CA ALA A 148 6.08 6.54 0.62
C ALA A 148 6.97 6.28 -0.63
N PRO A 149 7.56 7.29 -1.31
CA PRO A 149 8.47 7.04 -2.44
C PRO A 149 9.68 6.18 -2.09
N TRP A 150 10.29 6.45 -0.94
CA TRP A 150 11.43 5.69 -0.44
C TRP A 150 10.99 4.29 0.00
N ALA A 151 9.86 4.18 0.70
CA ALA A 151 9.32 2.89 1.14
C ALA A 151 9.08 1.94 -0.04
N ILE A 152 8.35 2.40 -1.07
CA ILE A 152 8.05 1.62 -2.27
C ILE A 152 9.35 1.19 -2.97
N THR A 153 10.34 2.09 -3.08
CA THR A 153 11.65 1.79 -3.68
C THR A 153 12.42 0.73 -2.90
N GLU A 154 12.43 0.80 -1.57
CA GLU A 154 13.06 -0.21 -0.73
C GLU A 154 12.34 -1.56 -0.82
N TYR A 155 11.01 -1.57 -0.86
CA TYR A 155 10.21 -2.78 -1.08
C TYR A 155 10.49 -3.41 -2.45
N PHE A 156 10.67 -2.60 -3.50
CA PHE A 156 11.19 -3.10 -4.77
C PHE A 156 12.54 -3.81 -4.61
N GLY A 157 13.48 -3.23 -3.85
CA GLY A 157 14.77 -3.85 -3.54
C GLY A 157 14.62 -5.19 -2.81
N ARG A 158 13.75 -5.25 -1.79
CA ARG A 158 13.41 -6.47 -1.05
C ARG A 158 12.80 -7.54 -1.96
N LEU A 159 11.89 -7.15 -2.85
CA LEU A 159 11.25 -8.07 -3.80
C LEU A 159 12.24 -8.62 -4.83
N ARG A 160 13.10 -7.75 -5.37
CA ARG A 160 14.17 -8.15 -6.30
C ARG A 160 15.13 -9.12 -5.63
N SER A 161 15.52 -8.87 -4.37
CA SER A 161 16.31 -9.81 -3.57
C SER A 161 15.57 -11.15 -3.41
N GLY A 162 14.25 -11.09 -3.20
CA GLY A 162 13.35 -12.24 -3.17
C GLY A 162 13.51 -13.17 -4.36
N PHE A 163 13.32 -12.61 -5.55
CA PHE A 163 13.51 -13.35 -6.80
C PHE A 163 14.96 -13.80 -7.02
N SER A 164 15.94 -13.07 -6.49
CA SER A 164 17.37 -13.37 -6.62
C SER A 164 17.76 -14.64 -5.87
N TYR A 165 17.33 -14.79 -4.61
CA TYR A 165 17.57 -16.03 -3.87
C TYR A 165 16.68 -17.18 -4.34
N LEU A 166 15.47 -16.91 -4.85
CA LEU A 166 14.58 -17.96 -5.36
C LEU A 166 15.25 -18.70 -6.53
N LYS A 167 15.84 -17.95 -7.48
CA LYS A 167 16.60 -18.54 -8.61
C LYS A 167 17.68 -19.51 -8.13
N VAL A 168 18.34 -19.21 -7.02
CA VAL A 168 19.42 -20.04 -6.46
C VAL A 168 18.88 -21.27 -5.73
N PHE A 169 17.79 -21.12 -4.97
CA PHE A 169 17.13 -22.27 -4.32
C PHE A 169 16.50 -23.22 -5.33
N GLU A 170 15.94 -22.73 -6.43
CA GLU A 170 15.41 -23.57 -7.51
C GLU A 170 16.50 -24.44 -8.17
N GLU A 171 17.76 -23.99 -8.15
CA GLU A 171 18.92 -24.71 -8.70
C GLU A 171 19.58 -25.66 -7.69
N LEU A 172 19.76 -25.21 -6.44
CA LEU A 172 20.64 -25.88 -5.46
C LEU A 172 19.99 -26.14 -4.09
N GLY A 173 18.78 -25.62 -3.88
CA GLY A 173 18.05 -25.67 -2.62
C GLY A 173 17.24 -26.94 -2.44
N THR A 174 16.65 -27.08 -1.25
CA THR A 174 15.62 -28.09 -0.98
C THR A 174 14.24 -27.57 -1.42
N PRO A 175 13.24 -28.46 -1.61
CA PRO A 175 11.86 -28.04 -1.87
C PRO A 175 11.29 -27.11 -0.79
N GLU A 176 11.68 -27.30 0.47
CA GLU A 176 11.26 -26.44 1.59
C GLU A 176 11.87 -25.04 1.49
N GLU A 177 13.15 -24.94 1.11
CA GLU A 177 13.81 -23.64 0.89
C GLU A 177 13.16 -22.86 -0.26
N VAL A 178 12.78 -23.55 -1.34
CA VAL A 178 12.03 -22.96 -2.45
C VAL A 178 10.65 -22.48 -1.99
N ALA A 179 9.92 -23.28 -1.21
CA ALA A 179 8.62 -22.89 -0.68
C ALA A 179 8.70 -21.67 0.24
N ASN A 180 9.70 -21.62 1.13
CA ASN A 180 9.95 -20.48 2.01
C ASN A 180 10.33 -19.22 1.20
N ALA A 181 11.15 -19.38 0.16
CA ALA A 181 11.50 -18.29 -0.75
C ALA A 181 10.27 -17.70 -1.46
N GLN A 182 9.37 -18.55 -1.95
CA GLN A 182 8.10 -18.14 -2.56
C GLN A 182 7.18 -17.43 -1.57
N ALA A 183 7.06 -17.95 -0.34
CA ALA A 183 6.24 -17.34 0.71
C ALA A 183 6.72 -15.91 1.07
N ASN A 184 8.04 -15.70 1.15
CA ASN A 184 8.62 -14.38 1.37
C ASN A 184 8.34 -13.42 0.21
N ILE A 185 8.43 -13.88 -1.05
CA ILE A 185 8.09 -13.07 -2.22
C ILE A 185 6.62 -12.63 -2.16
N VAL A 186 5.71 -13.57 -1.89
CA VAL A 186 4.27 -13.30 -1.69
C VAL A 186 4.05 -12.28 -0.58
N ALA A 187 4.78 -12.41 0.54
CA ALA A 187 4.74 -11.47 1.65
C ALA A 187 5.07 -10.04 1.21
N VAL A 188 6.22 -9.87 0.54
CA VAL A 188 6.71 -8.58 0.07
C VAL A 188 5.79 -7.98 -1.00
N MET A 189 5.29 -8.80 -1.95
CA MET A 189 4.35 -8.36 -2.99
C MET A 189 3.09 -7.75 -2.39
N GLY A 190 2.43 -8.46 -1.47
CA GLY A 190 1.19 -7.98 -0.85
C GLY A 190 1.39 -6.74 0.02
N MET A 191 2.41 -6.73 0.89
CA MET A 191 2.69 -5.59 1.77
C MET A 191 3.06 -4.33 0.99
N MET A 192 3.88 -4.44 -0.06
CA MET A 192 4.23 -3.25 -0.86
C MET A 192 3.06 -2.72 -1.68
N GLY A 193 2.12 -3.61 -2.04
CA GLY A 193 0.90 -3.23 -2.75
C GLY A 193 0.01 -2.28 -1.94
N HIS A 194 0.12 -2.29 -0.61
CA HIS A 194 -0.50 -1.31 0.27
C HIS A 194 -0.02 0.11 -0.06
N TYR A 195 1.29 0.38 0.06
CA TYR A 195 1.86 1.72 -0.12
C TYR A 195 1.71 2.25 -1.54
N VAL A 196 1.81 1.37 -2.55
CA VAL A 196 1.50 1.76 -3.93
C VAL A 196 0.01 2.11 -4.08
N GLY A 197 -0.87 1.35 -3.44
CA GLY A 197 -2.30 1.63 -3.39
C GLY A 197 -2.62 2.97 -2.72
N ASP A 198 -2.06 3.23 -1.54
CA ASP A 198 -2.17 4.53 -0.85
C ASP A 198 -1.81 5.67 -1.78
N CYS A 199 -0.64 5.59 -2.42
CA CYS A 199 -0.15 6.63 -3.32
C CYS A 199 -1.00 6.82 -4.58
N ALA A 200 -1.89 5.88 -4.91
CA ALA A 200 -2.86 6.04 -5.99
C ALA A 200 -4.02 6.95 -5.58
N GLN A 201 -4.28 7.09 -4.29
CA GLN A 201 -5.28 7.99 -3.73
C GLN A 201 -4.67 9.40 -3.61
N PRO A 202 -5.19 10.42 -4.31
CA PRO A 202 -4.56 11.75 -4.34
C PRO A 202 -4.32 12.39 -2.96
N LEU A 203 -5.19 12.16 -1.99
CA LEU A 203 -5.06 12.70 -0.63
C LEU A 203 -3.90 12.09 0.16
N HIS A 204 -3.33 10.95 -0.23
CA HIS A 204 -2.06 10.45 0.35
C HIS A 204 -0.82 11.15 -0.23
N THR A 205 -1.00 12.14 -1.10
CA THR A 205 0.09 12.88 -1.73
C THR A 205 0.10 14.37 -1.36
N THR A 206 -0.71 14.80 -0.39
CA THR A 206 -0.94 16.23 -0.12
C THR A 206 -1.17 16.57 1.34
N LYS A 207 -0.63 17.70 1.77
CA LYS A 207 -0.97 18.29 3.09
C LYS A 207 -2.45 18.68 3.21
N HIS A 208 -3.20 18.75 2.11
CA HIS A 208 -4.64 19.01 2.05
C HIS A 208 -5.46 17.72 2.18
N HIS A 209 -4.98 16.70 2.88
CA HIS A 209 -5.65 15.40 2.92
C HIS A 209 -6.99 15.44 3.70
N ASN A 210 -7.03 16.11 4.86
CA ASN A 210 -8.23 16.29 5.70
C ASN A 210 -9.03 17.56 5.38
N GLY A 211 -9.17 17.91 4.10
CA GLY A 211 -9.75 19.19 3.69
C GLY A 211 -8.69 20.27 3.43
N TRP A 212 -9.08 21.28 2.65
CA TRP A 212 -8.17 22.32 2.18
C TRP A 212 -7.60 23.14 3.35
N VAL A 213 -6.32 23.50 3.27
CA VAL A 213 -5.61 24.25 4.31
C VAL A 213 -4.87 25.45 3.71
N GLY A 214 -4.86 26.59 4.39
CA GLY A 214 -4.23 27.80 3.87
C GLY A 214 -5.14 28.59 2.92
N GLU A 215 -4.54 29.34 1.98
CA GLU A 215 -5.29 30.14 1.02
C GLU A 215 -6.22 29.26 0.18
N ASN A 216 -7.50 29.62 0.11
CA ASN A 216 -8.53 28.83 -0.55
C ASN A 216 -9.39 29.70 -1.49
N PRO A 217 -8.80 30.31 -2.54
CA PRO A 217 -9.52 31.23 -3.43
C PRO A 217 -10.63 30.54 -4.24
N LYS A 218 -10.52 29.22 -4.44
CA LYS A 218 -11.51 28.40 -5.16
C LYS A 218 -12.65 27.91 -4.26
N GLY A 219 -12.59 28.14 -2.94
CA GLY A 219 -13.65 27.76 -2.00
C GLY A 219 -13.84 26.25 -1.87
N TYR A 220 -12.75 25.47 -1.92
CA TYR A 220 -12.77 24.02 -1.71
C TYR A 220 -13.16 23.64 -0.28
N THR A 221 -13.66 22.42 -0.09
CA THR A 221 -14.08 21.95 1.23
C THR A 221 -12.92 21.98 2.24
N THR A 222 -13.23 22.38 3.47
CA THR A 222 -12.32 22.34 4.63
C THR A 222 -12.74 21.28 5.64
N TRP A 223 -13.66 20.40 5.23
CA TRP A 223 -14.20 19.34 6.08
C TRP A 223 -13.13 18.31 6.44
N THR A 224 -12.88 18.16 7.75
CA THR A 224 -11.86 17.26 8.30
C THR A 224 -12.10 15.78 8.04
N GLY A 225 -13.32 15.39 7.63
CA GLY A 225 -13.64 14.01 7.28
C GLY A 225 -13.40 13.66 5.80
N PHE A 226 -12.93 14.61 4.98
CA PHE A 226 -12.81 14.41 3.53
C PHE A 226 -11.90 13.22 3.18
N HIS A 227 -10.75 13.10 3.85
CA HIS A 227 -9.85 11.94 3.69
C HIS A 227 -10.59 10.63 3.89
N SER A 228 -11.20 10.45 5.07
CA SER A 228 -11.91 9.22 5.44
C SER A 228 -13.10 8.90 4.53
N TRP A 229 -13.73 9.93 3.97
CA TRP A 229 -14.81 9.76 3.02
C TRP A 229 -14.32 9.16 1.71
N ILE A 230 -13.25 9.71 1.15
CA ILE A 230 -12.65 9.16 -0.07
C ILE A 230 -12.11 7.77 0.20
N ASP A 231 -11.43 7.57 1.33
CA ASP A 231 -10.80 6.30 1.69
C ASP A 231 -11.76 5.17 2.02
N GLY A 232 -13.03 5.45 2.33
CA GLY A 232 -13.93 4.40 2.79
C GLY A 232 -15.36 4.62 2.35
N GLY A 233 -15.89 5.80 2.69
CA GLY A 233 -17.30 6.10 2.51
C GLY A 233 -17.76 6.10 1.06
N LEU A 234 -16.99 6.70 0.16
CA LEU A 234 -17.37 6.83 -1.24
C LEU A 234 -17.54 5.47 -1.90
N ALA A 235 -16.52 4.61 -1.88
CA ALA A 235 -16.63 3.35 -2.61
C ALA A 235 -17.48 2.28 -1.90
N ALA A 236 -17.62 2.35 -0.56
CA ALA A 236 -18.67 1.61 0.14
C ALA A 236 -20.06 2.01 -0.38
N LYS A 237 -20.32 3.32 -0.50
CA LYS A 237 -21.58 3.85 -1.01
C LYS A 237 -21.79 3.56 -2.50
N ALA A 238 -20.73 3.60 -3.30
CA ALA A 238 -20.77 3.25 -4.72
C ALA A 238 -20.81 1.73 -4.96
N GLY A 239 -20.60 0.91 -3.92
CA GLY A 239 -20.54 -0.55 -4.00
C GLY A 239 -19.42 -1.05 -4.91
N LEU A 240 -18.30 -0.34 -4.97
CA LEU A 240 -17.21 -0.62 -5.90
C LEU A 240 -16.52 -1.95 -5.57
N ARG A 241 -16.29 -2.79 -6.58
CA ARG A 241 -15.62 -4.08 -6.43
C ARG A 241 -14.60 -4.30 -7.55
N TYR A 242 -13.68 -5.22 -7.31
CA TYR A 242 -12.71 -5.65 -8.33
C TYR A 242 -13.36 -6.00 -9.68
N ALA A 243 -14.50 -6.69 -9.66
CA ALA A 243 -15.22 -7.09 -10.88
C ALA A 243 -15.61 -5.91 -11.78
N ASP A 244 -15.78 -4.71 -11.22
CA ASP A 244 -16.15 -3.51 -11.97
C ASP A 244 -14.99 -2.96 -12.82
N VAL A 245 -13.75 -3.24 -12.41
CA VAL A 245 -12.52 -2.68 -13.02
C VAL A 245 -11.61 -3.74 -13.63
N ALA A 246 -11.83 -5.03 -13.33
CA ALA A 246 -10.96 -6.13 -13.75
C ALA A 246 -10.67 -6.15 -15.26
N ALA A 247 -11.69 -5.94 -16.09
CA ALA A 247 -11.55 -5.96 -17.55
C ALA A 247 -10.75 -4.78 -18.13
N ARG A 248 -10.48 -3.74 -17.31
CA ARG A 248 -9.69 -2.55 -17.68
C ARG A 248 -8.23 -2.66 -17.23
N ALA A 249 -7.83 -3.73 -16.55
CA ALA A 249 -6.43 -3.98 -16.24
C ALA A 249 -5.61 -4.06 -17.54
N THR A 250 -4.46 -3.39 -17.57
CA THR A 250 -3.57 -3.35 -18.74
C THR A 250 -2.32 -4.19 -18.47
N PRO A 251 -1.70 -4.82 -19.48
CA PRO A 251 -0.48 -5.59 -19.29
C PRO A 251 0.63 -4.77 -18.61
N ALA A 252 1.36 -5.40 -17.70
CA ALA A 252 2.47 -4.77 -17.00
C ALA A 252 3.64 -4.47 -17.95
N GLU A 253 4.26 -3.31 -17.75
CA GLU A 253 5.44 -2.84 -18.48
C GLU A 253 6.61 -2.67 -17.51
N ALA A 254 7.79 -3.18 -17.89
CA ALA A 254 8.96 -3.06 -17.03
C ALA A 254 9.46 -1.61 -16.99
N ILE A 255 9.73 -1.11 -15.79
CA ILE A 255 10.34 0.19 -15.56
C ILE A 255 11.82 0.09 -15.95
N SER A 256 12.31 1.06 -16.73
CA SER A 256 13.72 1.12 -17.10
C SER A 256 14.59 1.38 -15.87
N LEU A 257 15.57 0.52 -15.64
CA LEU A 257 16.58 0.67 -14.59
C LEU A 257 17.91 1.19 -15.13
N ALA A 258 17.90 1.85 -16.29
CA ALA A 258 19.11 2.41 -16.87
C ALA A 258 19.74 3.46 -15.93
N PRO A 259 21.07 3.50 -15.81
CA PRO A 259 21.75 4.53 -15.04
C PRO A 259 21.35 5.93 -15.49
N ARG A 260 21.19 6.83 -14.53
CA ARG A 260 20.75 8.21 -14.77
C ARG A 260 21.90 9.19 -14.61
N ALA A 261 21.86 10.29 -15.37
CA ALA A 261 22.84 11.37 -15.27
C ALA A 261 22.82 12.07 -13.91
N ASP A 262 21.65 12.15 -13.27
CA ASP A 262 21.47 12.74 -11.93
C ASP A 262 21.82 11.76 -10.79
N THR A 263 22.33 10.56 -11.12
CA THR A 263 22.72 9.49 -10.19
C THR A 263 21.62 8.95 -9.27
N ARG A 264 20.40 9.48 -9.38
CA ARG A 264 19.24 8.98 -8.63
C ARG A 264 18.88 7.58 -9.07
N ASP A 265 18.37 6.79 -8.14
CA ASP A 265 17.88 5.46 -8.44
C ASP A 265 16.70 5.56 -9.43
N PRO A 266 16.74 4.85 -10.56
CA PRO A 266 15.71 4.97 -11.59
C PRO A 266 14.34 4.44 -11.14
N MET A 267 14.28 3.47 -10.22
CA MET A 267 13.00 3.05 -9.62
C MET A 267 12.45 4.17 -8.72
N PHE A 268 13.30 4.78 -7.91
CA PHE A 268 12.89 5.92 -7.08
C PHE A 268 12.29 7.04 -7.92
N VAL A 269 12.93 7.41 -9.03
CA VAL A 269 12.42 8.46 -9.92
C VAL A 269 11.07 8.06 -10.53
N ALA A 270 10.91 6.82 -10.99
CA ALA A 270 9.62 6.34 -11.50
C ALA A 270 8.50 6.39 -10.45
N VAL A 271 8.82 6.11 -9.19
CA VAL A 271 7.87 6.21 -8.07
C VAL A 271 7.54 7.68 -7.75
N VAL A 272 8.52 8.59 -7.74
CA VAL A 272 8.27 10.03 -7.57
C VAL A 272 7.39 10.58 -8.70
N ASP A 273 7.65 10.20 -9.95
CA ASP A 273 6.84 10.61 -11.11
C ASP A 273 5.39 10.09 -11.00
N TYR A 274 5.23 8.88 -10.47
CA TYR A 274 3.93 8.31 -10.17
C TYR A 274 3.19 9.13 -9.10
N LEU A 275 3.80 9.46 -7.96
CA LEU A 275 3.18 10.30 -6.94
C LEU A 275 2.88 11.71 -7.48
N ALA A 276 3.79 12.30 -8.25
CA ALA A 276 3.55 13.61 -8.88
C ALA A 276 2.33 13.58 -9.82
N ALA A 277 2.10 12.46 -10.51
CA ALA A 277 0.90 12.29 -11.33
C ALA A 277 -0.38 12.21 -10.51
N GLN A 278 -0.36 11.51 -9.37
CA GLN A 278 -1.51 11.42 -8.46
C GLN A 278 -1.75 12.73 -7.70
N HIS A 279 -0.70 13.45 -7.35
CA HIS A 279 -0.76 14.78 -6.76
C HIS A 279 -1.47 15.80 -7.66
N ARG A 280 -1.24 15.74 -8.98
CA ARG A 280 -2.00 16.56 -9.95
C ARG A 280 -3.51 16.27 -9.96
N GLN A 281 -3.96 15.17 -9.36
CA GLN A 281 -5.36 14.80 -9.24
C GLN A 281 -6.03 15.34 -7.95
N VAL A 282 -5.27 15.98 -7.04
CA VAL A 282 -5.80 16.58 -5.80
C VAL A 282 -6.84 17.66 -6.12
N GLU A 283 -6.49 18.69 -6.90
CA GLU A 283 -7.47 19.73 -7.26
C GLU A 283 -8.69 19.18 -8.05
N PRO A 284 -8.52 18.30 -9.05
CA PRO A 284 -9.65 17.62 -9.68
C PRO A 284 -10.57 16.90 -8.68
N LEU A 285 -10.02 16.17 -7.70
CA LEU A 285 -10.80 15.52 -6.65
C LEU A 285 -11.60 16.53 -5.82
N TYR A 286 -10.96 17.64 -5.43
CA TYR A 286 -11.62 18.74 -4.72
C TYR A 286 -12.72 19.41 -5.55
N ALA A 287 -12.53 19.57 -6.86
CA ALA A 287 -13.55 20.10 -7.77
C ALA A 287 -14.76 19.16 -7.88
N LEU A 288 -14.54 17.83 -7.88
CA LEU A 288 -15.62 16.84 -7.84
C LEU A 288 -16.42 16.94 -6.54
N GLU A 289 -15.74 17.12 -5.40
CA GLU A 289 -16.42 17.31 -4.10
C GLU A 289 -17.25 18.60 -4.09
N GLN A 290 -16.67 19.71 -4.55
CA GLN A 290 -17.36 21.00 -4.63
C GLN A 290 -18.59 20.94 -5.53
N ALA A 291 -18.54 20.12 -6.60
CA ALA A 291 -19.67 19.87 -7.49
C ALA A 291 -20.68 18.84 -6.93
N GLY A 292 -20.48 18.31 -5.72
CA GLY A 292 -21.36 17.32 -5.10
C GLY A 292 -21.31 15.93 -5.74
N LYS A 293 -20.26 15.62 -6.52
CA LYS A 293 -20.18 14.41 -7.35
C LYS A 293 -19.70 13.16 -6.61
N LEU A 294 -19.16 13.33 -5.42
CA LEU A 294 -18.53 12.27 -4.61
C LEU A 294 -19.48 11.67 -3.56
N GLY A 295 -20.75 12.11 -3.54
CA GLY A 295 -21.80 11.49 -2.75
C GLY A 295 -21.70 11.71 -1.23
N ASN A 296 -20.99 12.75 -0.79
CA ASN A 296 -20.97 13.15 0.62
C ASN A 296 -22.39 13.53 1.10
N GLY A 297 -22.75 13.17 2.33
CA GLY A 297 -24.11 13.31 2.86
C GLY A 297 -25.13 12.41 2.14
N ASP A 298 -26.32 12.95 1.84
CA ASP A 298 -27.41 12.19 1.20
C ASP A 298 -27.28 12.09 -0.33
N GLN A 299 -26.32 12.79 -0.94
CA GLN A 299 -26.14 12.80 -2.39
C GLN A 299 -25.66 11.44 -2.91
N PRO A 300 -26.12 10.95 -4.08
CA PRO A 300 -25.56 9.74 -4.67
C PRO A 300 -24.12 9.99 -5.16
N VAL A 301 -23.31 8.93 -5.22
CA VAL A 301 -22.04 8.97 -5.94
C VAL A 301 -22.36 9.02 -7.44
N SER A 302 -21.91 10.08 -8.12
CA SER A 302 -22.13 10.24 -9.56
C SER A 302 -21.27 9.26 -10.37
N ALA A 303 -21.63 9.02 -11.63
CA ALA A 303 -20.81 8.23 -12.55
C ALA A 303 -19.39 8.80 -12.73
N GLU A 304 -19.26 10.13 -12.75
CA GLU A 304 -17.96 10.81 -12.87
C GLU A 304 -17.10 10.65 -11.61
N GLY A 305 -17.71 10.81 -10.42
CA GLY A 305 -17.02 10.57 -9.15
C GLY A 305 -16.55 9.13 -9.00
N ARG A 306 -17.40 8.17 -9.40
CA ARG A 306 -17.05 6.75 -9.45
C ARG A 306 -15.90 6.49 -10.44
N ALA A 307 -16.01 7.00 -11.67
CA ALA A 307 -14.98 6.82 -12.70
C ALA A 307 -13.62 7.40 -12.28
N PHE A 308 -13.62 8.50 -11.54
CA PHE A 308 -12.40 9.08 -10.97
C PHE A 308 -11.70 8.10 -10.02
N VAL A 309 -12.43 7.53 -9.06
CA VAL A 309 -11.87 6.56 -8.10
C VAL A 309 -11.40 5.29 -8.80
N GLU A 310 -12.18 4.77 -9.76
CA GLU A 310 -11.79 3.61 -10.56
C GLU A 310 -10.50 3.86 -11.36
N ALA A 311 -10.31 5.07 -11.90
CA ALA A 311 -9.08 5.43 -12.62
C ALA A 311 -7.85 5.40 -11.70
N ARG A 312 -7.99 5.88 -10.46
CA ARG A 312 -6.93 5.82 -9.44
C ARG A 312 -6.57 4.38 -9.07
N LEU A 313 -7.56 3.50 -8.85
CA LEU A 313 -7.31 2.08 -8.57
C LEU A 313 -6.57 1.39 -9.72
N LEU A 314 -6.92 1.70 -10.98
CA LEU A 314 -6.22 1.19 -12.15
C LEU A 314 -4.79 1.73 -12.28
N ASP A 315 -4.58 3.01 -11.98
CA ASP A 315 -3.25 3.62 -11.95
C ASP A 315 -2.36 2.94 -10.90
N GLY A 316 -2.89 2.70 -9.70
CA GLY A 316 -2.20 1.96 -8.64
C GLY A 316 -1.89 0.51 -9.03
N GLY A 317 -2.87 -0.22 -9.56
CA GLY A 317 -2.68 -1.60 -10.01
C GLY A 317 -1.63 -1.70 -11.13
N ARG A 318 -1.64 -0.78 -12.09
CA ARG A 318 -0.65 -0.70 -13.17
C ARG A 318 0.75 -0.42 -12.61
N MET A 319 0.92 0.58 -11.76
CA MET A 319 2.23 0.89 -11.17
C MET A 319 2.77 -0.30 -10.36
N LEU A 320 1.92 -0.93 -9.55
CA LEU A 320 2.29 -2.10 -8.75
C LEU A 320 2.74 -3.29 -9.63
N ALA A 321 1.99 -3.58 -10.69
CA ALA A 321 2.36 -4.64 -11.64
C ALA A 321 3.69 -4.35 -12.35
N ASN A 322 3.92 -3.10 -12.74
CA ASN A 322 5.17 -2.65 -13.35
C ASN A 322 6.35 -2.85 -12.40
N ILE A 323 6.20 -2.49 -11.12
CA ILE A 323 7.24 -2.70 -10.10
C ILE A 323 7.51 -4.20 -9.90
N TRP A 324 6.47 -5.03 -9.75
CA TRP A 324 6.61 -6.48 -9.58
C TRP A 324 7.32 -7.13 -10.76
N LEU A 325 6.92 -6.78 -11.99
CA LEU A 325 7.55 -7.26 -13.21
C LEU A 325 9.03 -6.83 -13.29
N THR A 326 9.31 -5.58 -12.96
CA THR A 326 10.67 -5.04 -12.96
C THR A 326 11.56 -5.77 -11.94
N ALA A 327 11.04 -6.03 -10.74
CA ALA A 327 11.77 -6.76 -9.70
C ALA A 327 12.12 -8.19 -10.14
N GLN A 328 11.17 -8.90 -10.75
CA GLN A 328 11.38 -10.25 -11.25
C GLN A 328 12.39 -10.30 -12.40
N ARG A 329 12.26 -9.39 -13.38
CA ARG A 329 13.13 -9.36 -14.58
C ARG A 329 14.56 -8.90 -14.27
N SER A 330 14.72 -7.98 -13.32
CA SER A 330 16.03 -7.45 -12.94
C SER A 330 16.74 -8.26 -11.86
N ALA A 331 16.11 -9.29 -11.31
CA ALA A 331 16.73 -10.18 -10.33
C ALA A 331 17.87 -11.00 -10.94
N VAL A 332 19.04 -10.95 -10.32
CA VAL A 332 20.23 -11.73 -10.66
C VAL A 332 20.45 -12.80 -9.59
N PRO A 333 21.12 -13.94 -9.88
CA PRO A 333 21.38 -14.95 -8.85
C PRO A 333 22.13 -14.37 -7.64
N ASP A 334 21.70 -14.74 -6.43
CA ASP A 334 22.45 -14.44 -5.20
C ASP A 334 23.74 -15.29 -5.15
N ASN A 335 24.87 -14.66 -5.50
CA ASN A 335 26.16 -15.34 -5.56
C ASN A 335 26.68 -15.79 -4.19
N TYR A 336 26.34 -15.08 -3.11
CA TYR A 336 26.75 -15.47 -1.76
C TYR A 336 26.02 -16.73 -1.32
N LEU A 337 24.70 -16.75 -1.49
CA LEU A 337 23.88 -17.93 -1.22
C LEU A 337 24.33 -19.11 -2.10
N ARG A 338 24.54 -18.88 -3.40
CA ARG A 338 24.98 -19.93 -4.34
C ARG A 338 26.27 -20.59 -3.87
N ALA A 339 27.28 -19.79 -3.50
CA ALA A 339 28.55 -20.30 -2.99
C ALA A 339 28.35 -21.11 -1.70
N ALA A 340 27.47 -20.66 -0.80
CA ALA A 340 27.14 -21.38 0.43
C ALA A 340 26.48 -22.74 0.15
N LEU A 341 25.54 -22.81 -0.80
CA LEU A 341 24.83 -24.05 -1.15
C LEU A 341 25.75 -25.06 -1.86
N ILE A 342 26.63 -24.60 -2.75
CA ILE A 342 27.65 -25.46 -3.37
C ILE A 342 28.56 -26.06 -2.29
N LYS A 343 29.02 -25.24 -1.34
CA LYS A 343 29.85 -25.72 -0.22
C LYS A 343 29.10 -26.73 0.65
N ARG A 344 27.79 -26.51 0.91
CA ARG A 344 26.93 -27.45 1.65
C ARG A 344 26.84 -28.81 0.94
N GLN A 345 26.58 -28.81 -0.38
CA GLN A 345 26.47 -30.03 -1.16
C GLN A 345 27.80 -30.79 -1.24
N ALA A 346 28.92 -30.07 -1.44
CA ALA A 346 30.26 -30.68 -1.43
C ALA A 346 30.60 -31.33 -0.08
N ALA A 347 30.25 -30.68 1.03
CA ALA A 347 30.44 -31.24 2.37
C ALA A 347 29.57 -32.49 2.61
N ALA A 348 28.33 -32.50 2.11
CA ALA A 348 27.45 -33.66 2.19
C ALA A 348 28.00 -34.84 1.36
N ALA A 349 28.51 -34.58 0.16
CA ALA A 349 29.13 -35.60 -0.70
C ALA A 349 30.44 -36.18 -0.11
N ALA A 350 31.18 -35.39 0.67
CA ALA A 350 32.42 -35.81 1.31
C ALA A 350 32.22 -36.59 2.62
N SER A 351 31.00 -36.63 3.17
CA SER A 351 30.71 -37.37 4.42
C SER A 351 30.45 -38.86 4.13
N PRO A 352 31.26 -39.80 4.69
CA PRO A 352 31.18 -41.24 4.37
C PRO A 352 29.99 -41.97 5.05
N ALA A 353 28.83 -41.33 5.18
CA ALA A 353 27.64 -41.90 5.79
C ALA A 353 26.71 -42.58 4.76
N ALA A 354 27.27 -43.45 3.92
CA ALA A 354 26.54 -44.47 3.15
C ALA A 354 27.39 -45.75 2.96
N ALA A 355 28.39 -45.95 3.83
CA ALA A 355 29.12 -47.20 3.93
C ALA A 355 28.90 -47.81 5.33
N ARG A 356 27.68 -48.29 5.58
CA ARG A 356 27.50 -49.43 6.49
C ARG A 356 26.50 -50.41 5.84
N PRO A 357 26.84 -51.71 5.84
CA PRO A 357 26.17 -52.76 5.06
C PRO A 357 24.72 -53.02 5.51
#